data_AF-A0A932WF92-F1
#
_entry.id   AF-A0A932WF92-F1
#
_cell.length_a   1.000
_cell.length_b   1.000
_cell.length_c   1.000
_cell.angle_alpha   90.00
_cell.angle_beta   90.00
_cell.angle_gamma   90.00
#
_symmetry.space_group_name_H-M   'P 1'
#
loop_
_entity.id
_entity.type
_entity.pdbx_description
1 polymer ?
#
loop_
_entity_poly.entity_id
_entity_poly.type
_entity_poly.pdbx_seq_one_letter_code
_entity_poly.pdbx_strand_id
1 'polypeptide(L)' 'MLSTNRRALTFFLERSIDIVDCFLCAKAAGSGDNLFSFDEELNKLAKRI' A
#
# COMPACT_ATOMS: atom_id res chain seq x y z
N MET A 1 -13.48 -3.37 -5.33
CA MET A 1 -13.22 -4.19 -4.12
C MET A 1 -12.26 -5.34 -4.41
N LEU A 2 -12.51 -6.21 -5.41
CA LEU A 2 -11.58 -7.30 -5.78
C LEU A 2 -10.19 -6.82 -6.27
N SER A 3 -10.09 -5.64 -6.89
CA SER A 3 -8.84 -5.08 -7.39
C SER A 3 -7.84 -4.71 -6.29
N THR A 4 -8.32 -4.21 -5.15
CA THR A 4 -7.49 -3.79 -4.02
C THR A 4 -6.79 -4.97 -3.37
N ASN A 5 -7.51 -6.08 -3.13
CA ASN A 5 -6.95 -7.26 -2.48
C ASN A 5 -5.84 -7.89 -3.33
N ARG A 6 -6.05 -7.99 -4.65
CA ARG A 6 -5.03 -8.53 -5.56
C ARG A 6 -3.76 -7.66 -5.53
N ARG A 7 -3.92 -6.34 -5.58
CA ARG A 7 -2.79 -5.40 -5.58
C ARG A 7 -2.05 -5.38 -4.24
N ALA A 8 -2.76 -5.52 -3.12
CA ALA A 8 -2.15 -5.67 -1.80
C ALA A 8 -1.29 -6.95 -1.73
N LEU A 9 -1.79 -8.09 -2.23
CA LEU A 9 -1.02 -9.33 -2.28
C LEU A 9 0.20 -9.22 -3.19
N THR A 10 0.11 -8.50 -4.32
CA THR A 10 1.28 -8.18 -5.15
C THR A 10 2.32 -7.37 -4.37
N PHE A 11 1.92 -6.32 -3.66
CA PHE A 11 2.85 -5.56 -2.82
C PHE A 11 3.49 -6.39 -1.71
N PHE A 12 2.71 -7.27 -1.09
CA PHE A 12 3.22 -8.16 -0.04
C PHE A 12 4.31 -9.10 -0.58
N LEU A 13 4.08 -9.68 -1.76
CA LEU A 13 5.05 -10.56 -2.43
C LEU A 13 6.31 -9.82 -2.89
N GLU A 14 6.18 -8.57 -3.35
CA GLU A 14 7.29 -7.81 -3.96
C GLU A 14 8.13 -7.01 -2.97
N ARG A 15 7.54 -6.56 -1.85
CA ARG A 15 8.14 -5.52 -1.00
C ARG A 15 8.44 -5.93 0.45
N SER A 16 8.17 -7.18 0.85
CA SER A 16 8.44 -7.69 2.22
C SER A 16 7.99 -6.73 3.34
N ILE A 17 6.81 -6.14 3.16
CA ILE A 17 6.18 -5.16 4.05
C ILE A 17 4.95 -5.79 4.71
N ASP A 18 4.50 -5.23 5.83
CA ASP A 18 3.35 -5.76 6.55
C ASP A 18 2.10 -5.80 5.65
N ILE A 19 1.27 -6.83 5.84
CA ILE A 19 0.11 -7.05 4.99
C ILE A 19 -0.89 -5.89 5.12
N VAL A 20 -1.01 -5.25 6.29
CA VAL A 20 -1.92 -4.11 6.52
C VAL A 20 -1.43 -2.91 5.71
N ASP A 21 -0.13 -2.63 5.71
CA ASP A 21 0.48 -1.56 4.92
C ASP A 21 0.24 -1.76 3.43
N CYS A 22 0.32 -3.00 2.95
CA CYS A 22 0.02 -3.34 1.56
C CYS A 22 -1.43 -2.98 1.18
N PHE A 23 -2.39 -3.20 2.08
CA PHE A 23 -3.79 -2.85 1.85
C PHE A 23 -4.01 -1.34 1.80
N LEU A 24 -3.37 -0.59 2.70
CA LEU A 24 -3.42 0.87 2.69
C LEU A 24 -2.84 1.44 1.39
N CYS A 25 -1.67 0.94 0.99
CA CYS A 25 -1.02 1.29 -0.27
C CYS A 25 -1.90 0.97 -1.49
N ALA A 26 -2.46 -0.24 -1.54
CA ALA A 26 -3.31 -0.68 -2.65
C ALA A 26 -4.61 0.14 -2.75
N LYS A 27 -5.15 0.58 -1.62
CA LYS A 27 -6.37 1.41 -1.59
C LYS A 27 -6.09 2.83 -2.04
N ALA A 28 -5.00 3.44 -1.58
CA ALA A 28 -4.56 4.77 -2.02
C ALA A 28 -4.27 4.78 -3.53
N ALA A 29 -3.46 3.82 -4.02
CA ALA A 29 -3.13 3.68 -5.44
C ALA A 29 -4.34 3.34 -6.34
N GLY A 30 -5.39 2.75 -5.78
CA GLY A 30 -6.64 2.47 -6.50
C GLY A 30 -7.56 3.69 -6.63
N SER A 31 -7.43 4.66 -5.73
CA SER A 31 -8.32 5.83 -5.62
C SER A 31 -7.65 7.12 -6.13
N GLY A 32 -6.33 7.12 -6.32
CA GLY A 32 -5.55 8.30 -6.66
C GLY A 32 -5.28 9.22 -5.46
N ASP A 33 -5.53 8.73 -4.25
CA ASP A 33 -5.34 9.47 -3.00
C ASP A 33 -3.89 9.38 -2.52
N ASN A 34 -3.46 10.39 -1.76
CA ASN A 34 -2.19 10.35 -1.04
C ASN A 34 -2.34 9.57 0.27
N LEU A 35 -1.44 8.63 0.52
CA LEU A 35 -1.36 7.92 1.80
C LEU A 35 -0.46 8.70 2.78
N PHE A 36 -1.00 9.01 3.95
CA PHE A 36 -0.26 9.54 5.09
C PHE A 36 -0.41 8.59 6.29
N SER A 37 0.68 8.34 7.00
CA SER A 37 0.73 7.51 8.20
C SER A 37 1.57 8.20 9.28
N PHE A 38 1.49 7.74 10.52
CA PHE A 38 2.51 8.07 11.54
C PHE A 38 3.70 7.10 11.51
N ASP A 39 3.59 6.02 10.75
CA ASP A 39 4.69 5.13 10.44
C ASP A 39 5.57 5.78 9.36
N GLU A 40 6.83 6.03 9.71
CA GLU A 40 7.80 6.66 8.81
C GLU A 40 8.12 5.79 7.58
N GLU A 41 8.23 4.48 7.76
CA GLU A 41 8.53 3.54 6.68
C GLU A 41 7.35 3.45 5.70
N LEU A 42 6.12 3.45 6.22
CA LEU A 42 4.92 3.50 5.37
C LEU A 42 4.85 4.81 4.57
N ASN A 43 5.22 5.95 5.17
CA ASN A 43 5.28 7.21 4.43
C ASN A 43 6.36 7.20 3.32
N LYS A 44 7.49 6.55 3.55
CA LYS A 44 8.54 6.38 2.51
C LYS A 44 8.05 5.49 1.38
N LEU A 45 7.33 4.42 1.71
CA LEU A 45 6.71 3.52 0.74
C LEU A 45 5.65 4.25 -0.07
N ALA A 46 4.74 4.98 0.58
CA ALA A 46 3.66 5.75 -0.04
C ALA A 46 4.13 6.71 -1.13
N LYS A 47 5.34 7.27 -1.02
CA LYS A 47 5.93 8.17 -2.04
C LYS A 47 6.41 7.46 -3.31
N ARG A 48 6.47 6.12 -3.31
CA ARG A 48 7.02 5.27 -4.39
C ARG A 48 5.96 4.39 -5.04
N ILE A 49 4.68 4.68 -4.81
CA ILE A 49 3.51 3.91 -5.29
C ILE A 49 2.66 4.83 -6.14
#